data_AF-A0A7D5ZA12-F1
#
_entry.id   AF-A0A7D5ZA12-F1
#
_cell.length_a   1.000
_cell.length_b   1.000
_cell.length_c   1.000
_cell.angle_alpha   90.00
_cell.angle_beta   90.00
_cell.angle_gamma   90.00
#
_symmetry.space_group_name_H-M   'P 1'
#
loop_
_entity.id
_entity.type
_entity.pdbx_description
1 polymer ?
#
loop_
_entity_poly.entity_id
_entity_poly.type
_entity_poly.pdbx_seq_one_letter_code
_entity_poly.pdbx_strand_id
1 'polypeptide(L)'
;MRRFMRDLNSAYNMRPLKRDFGTCIEYARQEHQDKESNMLESNMQYWRKKFSSQAEVLPLLPLSNNTMRPDSRHVSSSHAECMIDEETVKATKQVCQELGITPFQFHLAVVQVLLAQSPGRPDICIGVADASRPDTKYRETIGFFLNLLPVRF
;
A
#
# COMPACT_ATOMS: atom_id res chain seq x y z
N MET A 1 -3.40 -13.97 -3.11
CA MET A 1 -3.85 -15.22 -2.44
C MET A 1 -5.11 -15.84 -3.05
N ARG A 2 -6.16 -15.08 -3.40
CA ARG A 2 -7.44 -15.60 -3.93
C ARG A 2 -7.31 -16.53 -5.15
N ARG A 3 -6.43 -16.21 -6.12
CA ARG A 3 -6.19 -17.09 -7.28
C ARG A 3 -5.48 -18.39 -6.91
N PHE A 4 -4.46 -18.34 -6.06
CA PHE A 4 -3.77 -19.55 -5.60
C PHE A 4 -4.77 -20.56 -5.02
N MET A 5 -5.70 -20.09 -4.19
CA MET A 5 -6.77 -20.94 -3.65
C MET A 5 -7.74 -21.45 -4.74
N ARG A 6 -8.10 -20.62 -5.73
CA ARG A 6 -8.95 -21.01 -6.87
C ARG A 6 -8.29 -22.09 -7.73
N ASP A 7 -7.01 -21.91 -8.04
CA ASP A 7 -6.23 -22.80 -8.90
C ASP A 7 -5.92 -24.11 -8.14
N LEU A 8 -5.62 -24.03 -6.83
CA LEU A 8 -5.48 -25.18 -5.95
C LEU A 8 -6.78 -26.01 -5.91
N ASN A 9 -7.92 -25.35 -5.72
CA ASN A 9 -9.22 -26.04 -5.76
C ASN A 9 -9.51 -26.65 -7.13
N SER A 10 -9.11 -26.00 -8.22
CA SER A 10 -9.31 -26.53 -9.57
C SER A 10 -8.44 -27.76 -9.83
N ALA A 11 -7.17 -27.71 -9.43
CA ALA A 11 -6.24 -28.83 -9.51
C ALA A 11 -6.69 -30.00 -8.63
N TYR A 12 -7.18 -29.72 -7.41
CA TYR A 12 -7.72 -30.73 -6.50
C TYR A 12 -8.92 -31.47 -7.11
N ASN A 13 -9.76 -30.76 -7.87
CA ASN A 13 -10.90 -31.33 -8.58
C ASN A 13 -10.55 -31.86 -9.99
N MET A 14 -9.26 -32.07 -10.30
CA MET A 14 -8.78 -32.56 -11.61
C MET A 14 -9.26 -31.75 -12.82
N ARG A 15 -9.53 -30.45 -12.63
CA ARG A 15 -9.88 -29.53 -13.71
C ARG A 15 -8.62 -28.90 -14.31
N PRO A 16 -8.54 -28.74 -15.64
CA PRO A 16 -7.38 -28.12 -16.28
C PRO A 16 -7.24 -26.65 -15.86
N LEU A 17 -6.00 -26.23 -15.61
CA LEU A 17 -5.66 -24.85 -15.26
C LEU A 17 -5.52 -24.01 -16.55
N LYS A 18 -6.22 -22.89 -16.62
CA LYS A 18 -6.05 -21.91 -17.71
C LYS A 18 -4.77 -21.09 -17.49
N ARG A 19 -3.94 -20.99 -18.53
CA ARG A 19 -2.65 -20.27 -18.53
C ARG A 19 -2.67 -19.05 -19.47
N ASP A 20 -3.75 -18.27 -19.42
CA ASP A 20 -3.99 -17.17 -20.37
C ASP A 20 -3.36 -15.83 -19.93
N PHE A 21 -2.25 -15.84 -19.18
CA PHE A 21 -1.73 -14.65 -18.48
C PHE A 21 -0.21 -14.51 -18.61
N GLY A 22 0.28 -13.27 -18.52
CA GLY A 22 1.72 -12.98 -18.55
C GLY A 22 2.45 -13.49 -17.31
N THR A 23 3.76 -13.65 -17.42
CA THR A 23 4.62 -14.04 -16.30
C THR A 23 5.19 -12.82 -15.55
N CYS A 24 5.58 -13.00 -14.27
CA CYS A 24 6.26 -11.96 -13.52
C CYS A 24 7.61 -11.56 -14.16
N ILE A 25 8.25 -12.50 -14.87
CA ILE A 25 9.52 -12.26 -15.58
C ILE A 25 9.28 -11.35 -16.79
N GLU A 26 8.19 -11.56 -17.55
CA GLU A 26 7.81 -10.65 -18.63
C GLU A 26 7.54 -9.24 -18.13
N TYR A 27 6.81 -9.11 -17.01
CA TYR A 27 6.56 -7.81 -16.39
C TYR A 27 7.86 -7.11 -15.97
N ALA A 28 8.77 -7.83 -15.30
CA ALA A 28 10.06 -7.26 -14.89
C ALA A 28 10.93 -6.82 -16.08
N ARG A 29 10.89 -7.56 -17.19
CA ARG A 29 11.57 -7.18 -18.43
C ARG A 29 10.99 -5.90 -19.03
N GLN A 30 9.66 -5.80 -19.06
CA GLN A 30 8.96 -4.62 -19.56
C GLN A 30 9.29 -3.39 -18.70
N GLU A 31 9.17 -3.50 -17.38
CA GLU A 31 9.55 -2.43 -16.43
C GLU A 31 11.00 -1.96 -16.60
N HIS A 32 11.93 -2.86 -16.94
CA HIS A 32 13.31 -2.49 -17.23
C HIS A 32 13.44 -1.71 -18.54
N GLN A 33 12.74 -2.13 -19.59
CA GLN A 33 12.73 -1.42 -20.87
C GLN A 33 12.09 -0.03 -20.75
N ASP A 34 11.03 0.10 -19.96
CA ASP A 34 10.35 1.38 -19.69
C ASP A 34 11.26 2.36 -18.92
N LYS A 35 12.21 1.85 -18.12
CA LYS A 35 13.26 2.66 -17.49
C LYS A 35 14.27 3.19 -18.50
N GLU A 36 14.69 2.37 -19.46
CA GLU A 36 15.68 2.76 -20.47
C GLU A 36 15.10 3.74 -21.51
N SER A 37 13.78 3.71 -21.72
CA SER A 37 13.10 4.53 -22.73
C SER A 37 12.74 5.96 -22.27
N ASN A 38 13.26 6.42 -21.12
CA ASN A 38 12.93 7.71 -20.48
C ASN A 38 11.43 7.92 -20.14
N MET A 39 10.58 6.91 -20.27
CA MET A 39 9.15 7.01 -19.93
C MET A 39 8.89 7.33 -18.45
N LEU A 40 9.89 7.10 -17.59
CA LEU A 40 9.81 7.36 -16.14
C LEU A 40 10.39 8.71 -15.70
N GLU A 41 11.01 9.49 -16.59
CA GLU A 41 11.63 10.77 -16.21
C GLU A 41 10.62 11.75 -15.61
N SER A 42 9.41 11.85 -16.18
CA SER A 42 8.36 12.71 -15.62
C SER A 42 7.95 12.30 -14.20
N ASN A 43 7.81 10.99 -13.95
CA ASN A 43 7.51 10.46 -12.63
C ASN A 43 8.66 10.72 -11.64
N MET A 44 9.91 10.55 -12.07
CA MET A 44 11.08 10.85 -11.24
C MET A 44 11.16 12.34 -10.89
N GLN A 45 10.88 13.23 -11.84
CA GLN A 45 10.83 14.68 -11.59
C GLN A 45 9.76 15.05 -10.57
N TYR A 46 8.58 14.43 -10.64
CA TYR A 46 7.53 14.59 -9.64
C TYR A 46 8.04 14.24 -8.23
N TRP A 47 8.64 13.06 -8.06
CA TRP A 47 9.14 12.62 -6.74
C TRP A 47 10.28 13.49 -6.22
N ARG A 48 11.23 13.87 -7.08
CA ARG A 48 12.31 14.82 -6.72
C ARG A 48 11.74 16.16 -6.25
N LYS A 49 10.70 16.67 -6.90
CA LYS A 49 10.05 17.92 -6.52
C LYS A 49 9.26 17.78 -5.21
N LYS A 50 8.51 16.69 -5.04
CA LYS A 50 7.65 16.45 -3.85
C LYS A 50 8.48 16.18 -2.57
N PHE A 51 9.68 15.63 -2.71
CA PHE A 51 10.60 15.32 -1.60
C PHE A 51 11.88 16.15 -1.63
N SER A 52 11.83 17.35 -2.23
CA SER A 52 12.97 18.27 -2.25
C SER A 52 13.33 18.79 -0.86
N SER A 53 12.33 18.94 0.02
CA SER A 53 12.51 19.21 1.45
C SER A 53 12.54 17.90 2.24
N GLN A 54 13.43 17.84 3.23
CA GLN A 54 13.53 16.72 4.15
C GLN A 54 12.23 16.58 4.95
N ALA A 55 11.63 15.37 4.91
CA ALA A 55 10.50 15.06 5.78
C ALA A 55 11.01 14.93 7.23
N GLU A 56 10.27 15.50 8.17
CA GLU A 56 10.60 15.39 9.58
C GLU A 56 10.43 13.94 10.06
N VAL A 57 11.31 13.52 10.96
CA VAL A 57 11.19 12.21 11.58
C VAL A 57 9.99 12.25 12.52
N LEU A 58 9.02 11.36 12.29
CA LEU A 58 7.86 11.24 13.18
C LEU A 58 8.33 11.04 14.63
N PRO A 59 7.91 11.91 15.57
CA PRO A 59 8.26 11.77 16.98
C PRO A 59 7.66 10.49 17.57
N LEU A 60 8.09 10.12 18.77
CA LEU A 60 7.48 9.01 19.49
C LEU A 60 6.01 9.35 19.79
N LEU A 61 5.12 8.43 19.47
CA LEU A 61 3.69 8.63 19.71
C LEU A 61 3.43 8.77 21.22
N PRO A 62 2.53 9.65 21.67
CA PRO A 62 2.19 9.81 23.09
C PRO A 62 1.73 8.50 23.77
N LEU A 63 1.19 7.57 22.97
CA LEU A 63 0.71 6.25 23.40
C LEU A 63 1.83 5.20 23.50
N SER A 64 3.07 5.57 23.18
CA SER A 64 4.22 4.65 23.23
C SER A 64 4.68 4.46 24.67
N ASN A 65 4.81 3.20 25.09
CA ASN A 65 5.47 2.85 26.35
C ASN A 65 7.01 3.07 26.30
N ASN A 66 7.57 3.28 25.11
CA ASN A 66 8.99 3.53 24.92
C ASN A 66 9.29 5.03 24.92
N THR A 67 10.31 5.43 25.66
CA THR A 67 10.84 6.80 25.73
C THR A 67 11.94 7.08 24.71
N MET A 68 12.47 6.04 24.05
CA MET A 68 13.50 6.13 22.99
C MET A 68 13.21 5.12 21.88
N ARG A 69 13.69 5.40 20.66
CA ARG A 69 13.57 4.47 19.52
C ARG A 69 14.57 3.30 19.71
N PRO A 70 14.13 2.02 19.69
CA PRO A 70 15.01 0.87 19.82
C PRO A 70 16.02 0.75 18.66
N ASP A 71 17.17 0.12 18.90
CA ASP A 71 18.12 -0.25 17.83
C ASP A 71 17.44 -1.20 16.83
N SER A 72 17.66 -1.00 15.54
CA SER A 72 17.02 -1.73 14.44
C SER A 72 17.32 -3.24 14.44
N ARG A 73 18.29 -3.68 15.23
CA ARG A 73 18.64 -5.10 15.42
C ARG A 73 17.67 -5.85 16.33
N HIS A 74 16.86 -5.13 17.13
CA HIS A 74 15.88 -5.70 18.04
C HIS A 74 14.46 -5.34 17.61
N VAL A 75 13.95 -6.07 16.61
CA VAL A 75 12.56 -5.95 16.16
C VAL A 75 11.71 -6.96 16.93
N SER A 76 10.87 -6.47 17.85
CA SER A 76 9.76 -7.24 18.39
C SER A 76 8.47 -6.78 17.72
N SER A 77 7.60 -7.71 17.36
CA SER A 77 6.28 -7.41 16.80
C SER A 77 5.19 -7.89 17.75
N SER A 78 4.15 -7.09 17.88
CA SER A 78 2.90 -7.45 18.54
C SER A 78 1.76 -7.15 17.57
N HIS A 79 0.74 -8.01 17.57
CA HIS A 79 -0.44 -7.85 16.73
C HIS A 79 -1.66 -7.63 17.61
N ALA A 80 -2.42 -6.58 17.28
CA ALA A 80 -3.71 -6.31 17.86
C ALA A 80 -4.74 -6.25 16.73
N GLU A 81 -5.89 -6.88 16.95
CA GLU A 81 -7.00 -6.89 15.99
C GLU A 81 -8.20 -6.17 16.60
N CYS A 82 -8.92 -5.42 15.76
CA CYS A 82 -10.15 -4.74 16.14
C CYS A 82 -11.19 -5.00 15.05
N MET A 83 -12.39 -5.40 15.47
CA MET A 83 -13.53 -5.53 14.57
C MET A 83 -14.36 -4.26 14.59
N ILE A 84 -14.62 -3.71 13.40
CA ILE A 84 -15.54 -2.59 13.21
C ILE A 84 -16.94 -3.19 12.97
N ASP A 85 -17.92 -2.71 13.71
CA ASP A 85 -19.30 -3.18 13.60
C ASP A 85 -19.92 -2.81 12.24
N GLU A 86 -21.00 -3.51 11.87
CA GLU A 86 -21.64 -3.37 10.56
C GLU A 86 -22.25 -1.97 10.35
N GLU A 87 -22.76 -1.34 11.42
CA GLU A 87 -23.37 -0.02 11.36
C GLU A 87 -22.31 1.04 11.01
N THR A 88 -21.16 1.00 11.69
CA THR A 88 -20.01 1.88 11.41
C THR A 88 -19.48 1.67 9.98
N VAL A 89 -19.42 0.42 9.50
CA VAL A 89 -19.01 0.13 8.11
C VAL A 89 -20.01 0.72 7.10
N LYS A 90 -21.31 0.62 7.37
CA LYS A 90 -22.37 1.20 6.53
C LYS A 90 -22.28 2.72 6.49
N ALA A 91 -22.17 3.37 7.65
CA ALA A 91 -22.03 4.82 7.76
C ALA A 91 -20.78 5.32 7.03
N THR A 92 -19.65 4.63 7.19
CA THR A 92 -18.40 4.98 6.48
C THR A 92 -18.57 4.92 4.97
N LYS A 93 -19.26 3.89 4.44
CA LYS A 93 -19.52 3.77 3.00
C LYS A 93 -20.42 4.88 2.48
N GLN A 94 -21.42 5.29 3.25
CA GLN A 94 -22.31 6.40 2.87
C GLN A 94 -21.54 7.71 2.76
N VAL A 95 -20.73 8.04 3.77
CA VAL A 95 -19.86 9.22 3.75
C VAL A 95 -18.89 9.19 2.56
N CYS A 96 -18.31 8.02 2.26
CA CYS A 96 -17.44 7.86 1.10
C CYS A 96 -18.17 8.16 -0.22
N GLN A 97 -19.42 7.70 -0.36
CA GLN A 97 -20.25 7.93 -1.55
C GLN A 97 -20.62 9.41 -1.69
N GLU A 98 -21.04 10.06 -0.60
CA GLU A 98 -21.40 11.47 -0.56
C GLU A 98 -20.23 12.39 -0.94
N LEU A 99 -19.02 12.05 -0.47
CA LEU A 99 -17.79 12.80 -0.75
C LEU A 99 -17.09 12.39 -2.06
N GLY A 100 -17.57 11.36 -2.75
CA GLY A 100 -16.94 10.83 -3.96
C GLY A 100 -15.53 10.25 -3.73
N ILE A 101 -15.26 9.75 -2.52
CA ILE A 101 -13.97 9.17 -2.12
C ILE A 101 -14.06 7.65 -1.96
N THR A 102 -12.90 7.00 -1.97
CA THR A 102 -12.79 5.57 -1.68
C THR A 102 -12.71 5.32 -0.16
N PRO A 103 -13.16 4.15 0.33
CA PRO A 103 -12.92 3.76 1.72
C PRO A 103 -11.45 3.79 2.10
N PHE A 104 -10.54 3.49 1.18
CA PHE A 104 -9.09 3.60 1.41
C PHE A 104 -8.68 5.03 1.80
N GLN A 105 -9.13 6.04 1.05
CA GLN A 105 -8.84 7.45 1.33
C GLN A 105 -9.42 7.87 2.70
N PHE A 106 -10.63 7.42 3.03
CA PHE A 106 -11.23 7.69 4.33
C PHE A 106 -10.40 7.14 5.49
N HIS A 107 -10.01 5.86 5.44
CA HIS A 107 -9.22 5.24 6.51
C HIS A 107 -7.80 5.82 6.58
N LEU A 108 -7.22 6.17 5.45
CA LEU A 108 -5.92 6.86 5.41
C LEU A 108 -5.99 8.22 6.11
N ALA A 109 -7.06 8.98 5.91
CA ALA A 109 -7.30 10.24 6.63
C ALA A 109 -7.50 10.01 8.14
N VAL A 110 -8.20 8.96 8.55
CA VAL A 110 -8.33 8.59 9.98
C VAL A 110 -6.97 8.32 10.60
N VAL A 111 -6.11 7.54 9.93
CA VAL A 111 -4.73 7.28 10.40
C VAL A 111 -3.92 8.58 10.47
N GLN A 112 -4.03 9.43 9.45
CA GLN A 112 -3.36 10.74 9.44
C GLN A 112 -3.78 11.59 10.64
N VAL A 113 -5.08 11.67 10.94
CA VAL A 113 -5.60 12.43 12.10
C VAL A 113 -5.09 11.85 13.40
N LEU A 114 -5.04 10.52 13.55
CA LEU A 114 -4.49 9.87 14.75
C LEU A 114 -3.00 10.18 14.94
N LEU A 115 -2.22 10.17 13.86
CA LEU A 115 -0.78 10.50 13.90
C LEU A 115 -0.53 11.99 14.15
N ALA A 116 -1.41 12.86 13.66
CA ALA A 116 -1.33 14.31 13.82
C ALA A 116 -1.64 14.80 15.25
N GLN A 117 -2.15 13.93 16.14
CA GLN A 117 -2.36 14.26 17.57
C GLN A 117 -1.04 14.38 18.36
N SER A 118 0.10 14.01 17.77
CA SER A 118 1.41 14.22 18.37
C SER A 118 1.80 15.71 18.33
N PRO A 119 2.37 16.29 19.40
CA PRO A 119 2.77 17.70 19.43
C PRO A 119 3.83 18.03 18.37
N GLY A 120 3.67 19.20 17.74
CA GLY A 120 4.47 19.65 16.60
C GLY A 120 3.89 19.10 15.31
N ARG A 121 3.36 19.98 14.43
CA ARG A 121 2.70 19.61 13.17
C ARG A 121 3.66 18.80 12.29
N PRO A 122 3.60 17.45 12.26
CA PRO A 122 4.53 16.71 11.48
C PRO A 122 4.02 16.76 10.04
N ASP A 123 4.88 17.14 9.14
CA ASP A 123 4.76 16.74 7.74
C ASP A 123 4.88 15.20 7.71
N ILE A 124 3.71 14.52 7.75
CA ILE A 124 3.64 13.07 7.91
C ILE A 124 3.75 12.41 6.54
N CYS A 125 4.69 11.47 6.45
CA CYS A 125 4.84 10.58 5.31
C CYS A 125 4.39 9.17 5.68
N ILE A 126 3.35 8.66 5.01
CA ILE A 126 2.80 7.31 5.22
C ILE A 126 3.14 6.46 3.99
N GLY A 127 3.83 5.33 4.20
CA GLY A 127 4.07 4.35 3.14
C GLY A 127 2.80 3.56 2.82
N VAL A 128 2.34 3.61 1.57
CA VAL A 128 1.18 2.88 1.08
C VAL A 128 1.62 1.81 0.10
N ALA A 129 1.10 0.59 0.27
CA ALA A 129 1.29 -0.50 -0.66
C ALA A 129 0.34 -0.38 -1.85
N ASP A 130 0.88 -0.05 -3.02
CA ASP A 130 0.21 -0.17 -4.31
C ASP A 130 0.46 -1.55 -4.92
N ALA A 131 -0.58 -2.15 -5.50
CA ALA A 131 -0.50 -3.48 -6.08
C ALA A 131 0.20 -3.50 -7.46
N SER A 132 0.48 -2.33 -8.05
CA SER A 132 1.14 -2.08 -9.34
C SER A 132 0.81 -3.12 -10.41
N ARG A 133 -0.49 -3.33 -10.63
CA ARG A 133 -1.04 -4.17 -11.71
C ARG A 133 -1.93 -3.34 -12.64
N PRO A 134 -1.37 -2.36 -13.36
CA PRO A 134 -2.15 -1.53 -14.28
C PRO A 134 -2.61 -2.33 -15.51
N ASP A 135 -1.77 -3.25 -16.01
CA ASP A 135 -2.09 -4.07 -17.17
C ASP A 135 -2.94 -5.29 -16.79
N THR A 136 -4.08 -5.43 -17.48
CA THR A 136 -4.96 -6.60 -17.41
C THR A 136 -4.22 -7.93 -17.62
N LYS A 137 -3.12 -7.92 -18.39
CA LYS A 137 -2.28 -9.10 -18.66
C LYS A 137 -1.67 -9.71 -17.39
N TYR A 138 -1.35 -8.89 -16.39
CA TYR A 138 -0.68 -9.33 -15.15
C TYR A 138 -1.60 -9.37 -13.93
N ARG A 139 -2.88 -8.98 -14.08
CA ARG A 139 -3.87 -8.94 -13.00
C ARG A 139 -3.99 -10.29 -12.27
N GLU A 140 -3.92 -11.38 -13.00
CA GLU A 140 -4.03 -12.72 -12.44
C GLU A 140 -2.66 -13.38 -12.15
N THR A 141 -1.53 -12.75 -12.43
CA THR A 141 -0.21 -13.40 -12.32
C THR A 141 0.25 -13.57 -10.87
N ILE A 142 0.84 -14.73 -10.56
CA ILE A 142 1.51 -14.97 -9.27
C ILE A 142 2.92 -14.40 -9.35
N GLY A 143 3.28 -13.54 -8.40
CA GLY A 143 4.57 -12.84 -8.36
C GLY A 143 4.53 -11.65 -7.40
N PHE A 144 5.69 -11.02 -7.18
CA PHE A 144 5.82 -9.82 -6.36
C PHE A 144 5.71 -8.58 -7.24
N PHE A 145 4.60 -7.87 -7.10
CA PHE A 145 4.28 -6.63 -7.84
C PHE A 145 4.03 -5.47 -6.88
N LEU A 146 4.37 -5.63 -5.60
CA LEU A 146 4.07 -4.62 -4.59
C LEU A 146 5.01 -3.43 -4.79
N ASN A 147 4.43 -2.24 -4.87
CA ASN A 147 5.17 -0.99 -4.86
C ASN A 147 4.81 -0.20 -3.60
N LEU A 148 5.81 0.30 -2.88
CA LEU A 148 5.59 1.13 -1.70
C LEU A 148 5.71 2.60 -2.10
N LEU A 149 4.60 3.32 -2.05
CA LEU A 149 4.53 4.74 -2.39
C LEU A 149 4.45 5.59 -1.11
N PRO A 150 5.36 6.56 -0.92
CA PRO A 150 5.27 7.50 0.18
C PRO A 150 4.18 8.54 -0.09
N VAL A 151 3.16 8.58 0.75
CA VAL A 151 2.10 9.60 0.74
C VAL A 151 2.45 10.64 1.80
N ARG A 152 2.86 11.82 1.32
CA ARG A 152 3.23 12.98 2.15
C ARG A 152 2.11 14.03 2.13
N PHE A 153 1.57 14.32 3.31
CA PHE A 153 0.43 15.22 3.51
C PHE A 153 0.85 16.66 3.83
#